data_AF-A0AA46P8T7-F1
#
_entry.id   AF-A0AA46P8T7-F1
#
_cell.length_a   1.000
_cell.length_b   1.000
_cell.length_c   1.000
_cell.angle_alpha   90.00
_cell.angle_beta   90.00
_cell.angle_gamma   90.00
#
_symmetry.space_group_name_H-M   'P 1'
#
loop_
_entity.id
_entity.type
_entity.pdbx_description
1 polymer ?
#
loop_
_entity_poly.entity_id
_entity_poly.type
_entity_poly.pdbx_seq_one_letter_code
_entity_poly.pdbx_strand_id
1 'polypeptide(L)'
;MAKGKFKNTVSIGDVFAVSLPDGRYGAIRVADQIDKSYLIITTPYIGTEIPAIENEFLGDILIQNRFFFDNSRALLWVEGKVPKEVIYIGNIPFSDNKRKIFCSSFGGKWDDSVGMEVFLEWRWEHDRENFEKEIREEEKRIQEEYHNKPQKPKKMMKDETFWSIIFLLDFYENGEEKIIEPAVNALAKMRVKDIKEFEEALSYKLYLLDTKEHAKNIGEYSYNEITQKHFSADLFLYIRCSVIAEGKEYFDDCLNNPQNMPKDNSFEPLLYIASEAYTRRSGKEFEYITGCDYETFSNAAGWNS
;
A
#
# COMPACT_ATOMS: atom_id res chain seq x y z
N MET A 1 -29.55 30.48 -11.85
CA MET A 1 -28.28 29.99 -12.43
C MET A 1 -27.13 30.80 -11.85
N ALA A 2 -26.53 30.34 -10.75
CA ALA A 2 -25.33 30.95 -10.19
C ALA A 2 -24.12 30.51 -11.03
N LYS A 3 -23.46 31.45 -11.69
CA LYS A 3 -22.20 31.19 -12.41
C LYS A 3 -21.09 31.05 -11.37
N GLY A 4 -20.52 29.86 -11.23
CA GLY A 4 -19.35 29.60 -10.38
C GLY A 4 -18.19 30.53 -10.74
N LYS A 5 -17.54 31.12 -9.73
CA LYS A 5 -16.39 32.01 -9.91
C LYS A 5 -15.12 31.22 -9.65
N PHE A 6 -14.13 31.32 -10.54
CA PHE A 6 -12.80 30.77 -10.28
C PHE A 6 -12.11 31.60 -9.18
N LYS A 7 -11.71 30.96 -8.07
CA LYS A 7 -11.02 31.62 -6.95
C LYS A 7 -9.58 31.13 -6.87
N ASN A 8 -8.61 32.06 -6.99
CA ASN A 8 -7.18 31.75 -6.98
C ASN A 8 -6.59 31.57 -5.58
N THR A 9 -7.30 31.97 -4.53
CA THR A 9 -6.84 31.91 -3.13
C THR A 9 -7.84 31.15 -2.29
N VAL A 10 -7.35 30.18 -1.51
CA VAL A 10 -8.17 29.40 -0.58
C VAL A 10 -8.21 30.11 0.77
N SER A 11 -9.36 30.10 1.41
CA SER A 11 -9.57 30.65 2.74
C SER A 11 -10.33 29.65 3.60
N ILE A 12 -10.07 29.66 4.90
CA ILE A 12 -10.85 28.88 5.86
C ILE A 12 -12.33 29.27 5.73
N GLY A 13 -13.18 28.25 5.72
CA GLY A 13 -14.63 28.36 5.50
C GLY A 13 -15.04 28.34 4.02
N ASP A 14 -14.11 28.39 3.06
CA ASP A 14 -14.47 28.31 1.65
C ASP A 14 -15.18 26.98 1.36
N VAL A 15 -16.26 27.07 0.59
CA VAL A 15 -17.05 25.93 0.15
C VAL A 15 -16.94 25.79 -1.35
N PHE A 16 -16.69 24.57 -1.79
CA PHE A 16 -16.62 24.19 -3.20
C PHE A 16 -17.61 23.07 -3.47
N ALA A 17 -18.36 23.18 -4.56
CA ALA A 17 -19.09 22.06 -5.12
C ALA A 17 -18.15 21.18 -5.94
N VAL A 18 -18.34 19.87 -5.85
CA VAL A 18 -17.56 18.85 -6.56
C VAL A 18 -18.50 18.03 -7.44
N SER A 19 -18.06 17.67 -8.64
CA SER A 19 -18.86 16.82 -9.55
C SER A 19 -18.66 15.36 -9.18
N LEU A 20 -19.74 14.58 -9.12
CA LEU A 20 -19.73 13.16 -8.77
C LEU A 20 -19.87 12.28 -10.02
N PRO A 21 -19.46 11.00 -9.97
CA PRO A 21 -19.39 10.13 -11.16
C PRO A 21 -20.74 9.90 -11.86
N ASP A 22 -21.85 10.04 -11.14
CA ASP A 22 -23.20 9.83 -11.66
C ASP A 22 -23.89 11.11 -12.13
N GLY A 23 -23.14 12.21 -12.23
CA GLY A 23 -23.64 13.51 -12.68
C GLY A 23 -24.29 14.36 -11.59
N ARG A 24 -24.32 13.89 -10.33
CA ARG A 24 -24.69 14.72 -9.17
C ARG A 24 -23.52 15.59 -8.70
N TYR A 25 -23.81 16.43 -7.72
CA TYR A 25 -22.85 17.29 -7.03
C TYR A 25 -22.78 16.93 -5.55
N GLY A 26 -21.56 16.93 -5.02
CA GLY A 26 -21.27 17.00 -3.60
C GLY A 26 -20.77 18.39 -3.22
N ALA A 27 -20.43 18.60 -1.95
CA ALA A 27 -19.72 19.81 -1.52
C ALA A 27 -18.68 19.54 -0.44
N ILE A 28 -17.60 20.31 -0.50
CA ILE A 28 -16.49 20.28 0.45
C ILE A 28 -16.27 21.66 1.06
N ARG A 29 -15.80 21.71 2.31
CA ARG A 29 -15.50 22.95 3.02
C ARG A 29 -14.09 22.92 3.60
N VAL A 30 -13.36 24.03 3.46
CA VAL A 30 -12.00 24.19 4.00
C VAL A 30 -12.08 24.49 5.49
N ALA A 31 -11.55 23.60 6.34
CA ALA A 31 -11.59 23.72 7.78
C ALA A 31 -10.34 24.36 8.39
N ASP A 32 -9.17 24.11 7.79
CA ASP A 32 -7.90 24.62 8.27
C ASP A 32 -6.88 24.70 7.13
N GLN A 33 -5.78 25.41 7.35
CA GLN A 33 -4.69 25.56 6.41
C GLN A 33 -3.34 25.63 7.14
N ILE A 34 -2.38 24.84 6.68
CA ILE A 34 -0.97 24.91 7.09
C ILE A 34 -0.13 24.98 5.81
N ASP A 35 0.56 26.10 5.59
CA ASP A 35 1.32 26.37 4.37
C ASP A 35 0.49 26.15 3.08
N LYS A 36 0.77 25.07 2.34
CA LYS A 36 0.09 24.66 1.10
C LYS A 36 -0.80 23.42 1.27
N SER A 37 -1.06 23.05 2.52
CA SER A 37 -1.90 21.93 2.91
C SER A 37 -3.21 22.46 3.50
N TYR A 38 -4.32 21.81 3.18
CA TYR A 38 -5.66 22.22 3.57
C TYR A 38 -6.38 21.05 4.22
N LEU A 39 -7.02 21.30 5.36
CA LEU A 39 -7.94 20.34 5.96
C LEU A 39 -9.29 20.52 5.31
N ILE A 40 -9.79 19.48 4.68
CA ILE A 40 -11.07 19.46 3.97
C ILE A 40 -12.10 18.66 4.77
N ILE A 41 -13.30 19.22 4.86
CA ILE A 41 -14.53 18.56 5.30
C ILE A 41 -15.31 18.17 4.06
N THR A 42 -15.70 16.91 3.94
CA THR A 42 -16.78 16.52 3.03
C THR A 42 -18.12 16.73 3.73
N THR A 43 -19.02 17.50 3.10
CA THR A 43 -20.34 17.80 3.65
C THR A 43 -21.33 16.67 3.32
N PRO A 44 -22.45 16.52 4.06
CA PRO A 44 -23.51 15.57 3.72
C PRO A 44 -24.29 15.91 2.43
N TYR A 45 -24.01 17.04 1.77
CA TYR A 45 -24.76 17.45 0.59
C TYR A 45 -24.51 16.51 -0.60
N ILE A 46 -25.59 15.99 -1.17
CA ILE A 46 -25.60 15.32 -2.48
C ILE A 46 -26.88 15.67 -3.25
N GLY A 47 -26.75 16.15 -4.49
CA GLY A 47 -27.90 16.60 -5.27
C GLY A 47 -27.63 16.72 -6.77
N THR A 48 -28.68 16.87 -7.58
CA THR A 48 -28.56 17.01 -9.04
C THR A 48 -28.19 18.43 -9.49
N GLU A 49 -28.17 19.39 -8.57
CA GLU A 49 -27.81 20.78 -8.82
C GLU A 49 -26.63 21.20 -7.95
N ILE A 50 -25.95 22.28 -8.30
CA ILE A 50 -24.94 22.89 -7.43
C ILE A 50 -25.68 23.50 -6.22
N PRO A 51 -25.27 23.22 -4.97
CA PRO A 51 -25.98 23.72 -3.79
C PRO A 51 -25.90 25.24 -3.70
N ALA A 52 -26.99 25.86 -3.23
CA ALA A 52 -26.95 27.24 -2.76
C ALA A 52 -26.11 27.32 -1.47
N ILE A 53 -25.44 28.44 -1.22
CA ILE A 53 -24.54 28.59 -0.06
C ILE A 53 -25.30 28.53 1.28
N GLU A 54 -26.61 28.79 1.25
CA GLU A 54 -27.52 28.71 2.38
C GLU A 54 -28.00 27.28 2.69
N ASN A 55 -27.59 26.28 1.91
CA ASN A 55 -27.99 24.89 2.12
C ASN A 55 -27.48 24.39 3.48
N GLU A 56 -28.39 23.85 4.29
CA GLU A 56 -28.13 23.48 5.69
C GLU A 56 -27.04 22.40 5.84
N PHE A 57 -26.91 21.49 4.87
CA PHE A 57 -25.91 20.42 4.90
C PHE A 57 -24.48 20.96 4.74
N LEU A 58 -24.28 22.14 4.16
CA LEU A 58 -22.93 22.70 3.95
C LEU A 58 -22.22 23.08 5.26
N GLY A 59 -22.99 23.25 6.33
CA GLY A 59 -22.48 23.53 7.67
C GLY A 59 -21.90 22.29 8.37
N ASP A 60 -22.31 21.10 7.95
CA ASP A 60 -22.08 19.83 8.65
C ASP A 60 -20.88 19.05 8.09
N ILE A 61 -20.50 18.00 8.83
CA ILE A 61 -19.48 17.04 8.44
C ILE A 61 -20.18 15.72 8.16
N LEU A 62 -19.95 15.13 6.99
CA LEU A 62 -20.45 13.80 6.65
C LEU A 62 -19.96 12.76 7.67
N ILE A 63 -20.89 11.94 8.15
CA ILE A 63 -20.59 10.74 8.95
C ILE A 63 -20.56 9.55 8.01
N GLN A 64 -19.52 8.73 8.14
CA GLN A 64 -19.27 7.57 7.29
C GLN A 64 -19.43 6.27 8.09
N ASN A 65 -20.18 5.34 7.52
CA ASN A 65 -20.45 4.00 8.05
C ASN A 65 -20.17 2.89 7.03
N ARG A 66 -19.73 3.23 5.82
CA ARG A 66 -19.44 2.24 4.78
C ARG A 66 -18.30 1.29 5.20
N PHE A 67 -18.44 0.00 4.90
CA PHE A 67 -17.40 -1.01 5.15
C PHE A 67 -16.83 -0.99 6.58
N PHE A 68 -15.57 -0.57 6.74
CA PHE A 68 -14.86 -0.51 8.02
C PHE A 68 -15.01 0.84 8.74
N PHE A 69 -15.66 1.82 8.13
CA PHE A 69 -15.95 3.09 8.79
C PHE A 69 -17.06 2.87 9.83
N ASP A 70 -16.83 3.32 11.05
CA ASP A 70 -17.78 3.25 12.16
C ASP A 70 -17.97 4.66 12.74
N ASN A 71 -19.06 5.33 12.35
CA ASN A 71 -19.39 6.70 12.77
C ASN A 71 -18.24 7.71 12.62
N SER A 72 -17.40 7.50 11.60
CA SER A 72 -16.21 8.34 11.38
C SER A 72 -16.59 9.63 10.65
N ARG A 73 -15.82 10.70 10.88
CA ARG A 73 -16.03 11.99 10.22
C ARG A 73 -15.22 12.07 8.93
N ALA A 74 -15.83 12.50 7.82
CA ALA A 74 -15.17 12.68 6.54
C ALA A 74 -14.27 13.94 6.54
N LEU A 75 -13.03 13.74 7.00
CA LEU A 75 -12.01 14.77 7.15
C LEU A 75 -10.72 14.29 6.50
N LEU A 76 -10.08 15.16 5.71
CA LEU A 76 -8.88 14.79 4.97
C LEU A 76 -7.93 15.99 4.79
N TRP A 77 -6.66 15.83 5.13
CA TRP A 77 -5.63 16.79 4.73
C TRP A 77 -5.21 16.55 3.29
N VAL A 78 -5.14 17.61 2.50
CA VAL A 78 -4.72 17.56 1.08
C VAL A 78 -3.71 18.65 0.78
N GLU A 79 -2.86 18.42 -0.21
CA GLU A 79 -1.79 19.33 -0.61
C GLU A 79 -1.95 19.87 -2.03
N GLY A 80 -1.51 21.10 -2.23
CA GLY A 80 -1.32 21.66 -3.58
C GLY A 80 -2.32 22.76 -3.92
N LYS A 81 -2.73 22.82 -5.18
CA LYS A 81 -3.64 23.85 -5.69
C LYS A 81 -5.03 23.29 -5.76
N VAL A 82 -6.03 24.16 -5.58
CA VAL A 82 -7.43 23.81 -5.85
C VAL A 82 -7.55 23.29 -7.28
N PRO A 83 -8.17 22.11 -7.49
CA PRO A 83 -8.48 21.60 -8.82
C PRO A 83 -9.29 22.62 -9.62
N LYS A 84 -9.16 22.62 -10.94
CA LYS A 84 -9.95 23.51 -11.80
C LYS A 84 -11.40 23.04 -11.92
N GLU A 85 -11.63 21.78 -11.58
CA GLU A 85 -12.86 21.03 -11.72
C GLU A 85 -13.85 21.35 -10.59
N VAL A 86 -13.36 21.83 -9.44
CA VAL A 86 -14.23 22.22 -8.31
C VAL A 86 -14.76 23.65 -8.49
N ILE A 87 -15.97 23.88 -8.01
CA ILE A 87 -16.72 25.11 -8.25
C ILE A 87 -16.86 25.86 -6.92
N TYR A 88 -16.22 27.02 -6.78
CA TYR A 88 -16.41 27.85 -5.60
C TYR A 88 -17.85 28.37 -5.52
N ILE A 89 -18.52 28.11 -4.39
CA ILE A 89 -19.92 28.50 -4.17
C ILE A 89 -20.10 29.55 -3.08
N GLY A 90 -19.13 29.71 -2.17
CA GLY A 90 -19.18 30.74 -1.13
C GLY A 90 -18.27 30.42 0.05
N ASN A 91 -18.49 31.10 1.18
CA ASN A 91 -17.72 30.91 2.41
C ASN A 91 -18.69 30.81 3.60
N ILE A 92 -18.54 29.73 4.38
CA ILE A 92 -19.27 29.50 5.63
C ILE A 92 -18.25 29.59 6.77
N PRO A 93 -18.24 30.68 7.56
CA PRO A 93 -17.26 30.87 8.63
C PRO A 93 -17.50 29.89 9.78
N PHE A 94 -16.44 29.45 10.44
CA PHE A 94 -16.54 28.71 11.69
C PHE A 94 -16.84 29.68 12.83
N SER A 95 -17.78 29.32 13.71
CA SER A 95 -18.08 30.10 14.92
C SER A 95 -16.86 30.19 15.84
N ASP A 96 -16.68 31.31 16.54
CA ASP A 96 -15.51 31.61 17.39
C ASP A 96 -15.25 30.61 18.54
N ASN A 97 -16.20 29.72 18.84
CA ASN A 97 -16.02 28.58 19.74
C ASN A 97 -15.19 27.47 19.05
N LYS A 98 -13.89 27.73 18.90
CA LYS A 98 -12.91 26.82 18.28
C LYS A 98 -12.74 25.52 19.08
N ARG A 99 -13.59 24.52 18.84
CA ARG A 99 -13.11 23.14 18.90
C ARG A 99 -12.27 22.93 17.65
N LYS A 100 -10.94 22.87 17.81
CA LYS A 100 -10.05 22.49 16.70
C LYS A 100 -10.53 21.15 16.14
N ILE A 101 -10.85 21.14 14.84
CA ILE A 101 -11.17 19.91 14.14
C ILE A 101 -9.84 19.16 13.99
N PHE A 102 -9.72 18.03 14.67
CA PHE A 102 -8.53 17.19 14.61
C PHE A 102 -8.72 16.11 13.55
N CYS A 103 -7.73 15.98 12.67
CA CYS A 103 -7.65 14.94 11.65
C CYS A 103 -6.17 14.58 11.44
N SER A 104 -5.86 13.30 11.46
CA SER A 104 -4.54 12.75 11.17
C SER A 104 -4.47 12.07 9.79
N SER A 105 -5.56 12.07 9.03
CA SER A 105 -5.64 11.45 7.70
C SER A 105 -5.12 12.40 6.63
N PHE A 106 -4.24 11.91 5.76
CA PHE A 106 -3.67 12.65 4.65
C PHE A 106 -4.02 11.96 3.32
N GLY A 107 -4.60 12.71 2.40
CA GLY A 107 -5.10 12.25 1.10
C GLY A 107 -4.17 12.52 -0.07
N GLY A 108 -2.95 13.01 0.16
CA GLY A 108 -2.05 13.39 -0.92
C GLY A 108 -2.43 14.71 -1.57
N LYS A 109 -2.49 14.75 -2.90
CA LYS A 109 -2.79 15.97 -3.65
C LYS A 109 -4.28 16.28 -3.60
N TRP A 110 -4.63 17.56 -3.58
CA TRP A 110 -6.00 17.98 -3.82
C TRP A 110 -6.34 17.72 -5.31
N ASP A 111 -7.00 16.60 -5.58
CA ASP A 111 -7.46 16.18 -6.90
C ASP A 111 -8.98 15.98 -6.93
N ASP A 112 -9.50 15.32 -7.97
CA ASP A 112 -10.92 15.09 -8.21
C ASP A 112 -11.54 13.98 -7.33
N SER A 113 -10.73 13.25 -6.56
CA SER A 113 -11.22 12.28 -5.57
C SER A 113 -11.73 12.94 -4.29
N VAL A 114 -11.30 14.18 -4.00
CA VAL A 114 -11.66 14.90 -2.78
C VAL A 114 -13.15 15.26 -2.77
N GLY A 115 -13.89 14.79 -1.77
CA GLY A 115 -15.34 14.95 -1.69
C GLY A 115 -16.14 13.75 -2.21
N MET A 116 -15.47 12.73 -2.75
CA MET A 116 -16.11 11.49 -3.21
C MET A 116 -16.78 10.71 -2.06
N GLU A 117 -16.41 10.98 -0.80
CA GLU A 117 -16.94 10.28 0.36
C GLU A 117 -18.47 10.35 0.43
N VAL A 118 -19.09 11.48 0.04
CA VAL A 118 -20.55 11.63 0.05
C VAL A 118 -21.23 10.75 -0.98
N PHE A 119 -20.60 10.54 -2.14
CA PHE A 119 -21.11 9.62 -3.15
C PHE A 119 -21.01 8.17 -2.67
N LEU A 120 -19.86 7.78 -2.13
CA LEU A 120 -19.65 6.42 -1.62
C LEU A 120 -20.57 6.10 -0.44
N GLU A 121 -20.80 7.06 0.46
CA GLU A 121 -21.73 6.89 1.57
C GLU A 121 -23.18 6.83 1.08
N TRP A 122 -23.56 7.67 0.13
CA TRP A 122 -24.90 7.58 -0.48
C TRP A 122 -25.13 6.21 -1.12
N ARG A 123 -24.13 5.66 -1.85
CA ARG A 123 -24.21 4.31 -2.42
C ARG A 123 -24.33 3.25 -1.35
N TRP A 124 -23.64 3.41 -0.24
CA TRP A 124 -23.75 2.49 0.90
C TRP A 124 -25.16 2.48 1.51
N GLU A 125 -25.81 3.64 1.58
CA GLU A 125 -27.16 3.76 2.15
C GLU A 125 -28.29 3.35 1.17
N HIS A 126 -28.10 3.59 -0.14
CA HIS A 126 -29.19 3.50 -1.13
C HIS A 126 -28.97 2.45 -2.23
N ASP A 127 -27.74 1.99 -2.45
CA ASP A 127 -27.32 1.09 -3.53
C ASP A 127 -26.37 -0.02 -3.03
N ARG A 128 -26.53 -0.43 -1.77
CA ARG A 128 -25.55 -1.25 -1.06
C ARG A 128 -25.20 -2.55 -1.77
N GLU A 129 -26.21 -3.28 -2.24
CA GLU A 129 -26.01 -4.59 -2.85
C GLU A 129 -25.17 -4.52 -4.13
N ASN A 130 -25.44 -3.54 -4.99
CA ASN A 130 -24.67 -3.34 -6.22
C ASN A 130 -23.28 -2.80 -5.90
N PHE A 131 -23.17 -1.85 -4.96
CA PHE A 131 -21.87 -1.30 -4.57
C PHE A 131 -20.95 -2.38 -3.98
N GLU A 132 -21.45 -3.21 -3.06
CA GLU A 132 -20.68 -4.33 -2.53
C GLU A 132 -20.32 -5.36 -3.61
N LYS A 133 -21.23 -5.60 -4.57
CA LYS A 133 -20.95 -6.50 -5.69
C LYS A 133 -19.82 -5.99 -6.57
N GLU A 134 -19.84 -4.70 -6.94
CA GLU A 134 -18.78 -4.08 -7.73
C GLU A 134 -17.42 -4.16 -7.04
N ILE A 135 -17.37 -3.87 -5.73
CA ILE A 135 -16.12 -3.99 -4.96
C ILE A 135 -15.61 -5.43 -4.96
N ARG A 136 -16.48 -6.42 -4.72
CA ARG A 136 -16.08 -7.84 -4.78
C ARG A 136 -15.60 -8.27 -6.17
N GLU A 137 -16.23 -7.78 -7.23
CA GLU A 137 -15.83 -8.07 -8.62
C GLU A 137 -14.49 -7.42 -8.96
N GLU A 138 -14.25 -6.19 -8.49
CA GLU A 138 -12.98 -5.48 -8.64
C GLU A 138 -11.85 -6.19 -7.89
N GLU A 139 -12.06 -6.53 -6.61
CA GLU A 139 -11.10 -7.28 -5.79
C GLU A 139 -10.75 -8.62 -6.44
N LYS A 140 -11.77 -9.35 -6.94
CA LYS A 140 -11.57 -10.59 -7.66
C LYS A 140 -10.76 -10.37 -8.94
N ARG A 141 -11.05 -9.32 -9.71
CA ARG A 141 -10.30 -8.99 -10.94
C ARG A 141 -8.84 -8.68 -10.63
N ILE A 142 -8.57 -7.86 -9.62
CA ILE A 142 -7.21 -7.52 -9.18
C ILE A 142 -6.46 -8.79 -8.75
N GLN A 143 -7.13 -9.65 -8.00
CA GLN A 143 -6.55 -10.93 -7.55
C GLN A 143 -6.27 -11.87 -8.73
N GLU A 144 -7.19 -11.97 -9.70
CA GLU A 144 -7.00 -12.74 -10.93
C GLU A 144 -5.85 -12.17 -11.79
N GLU A 145 -5.75 -10.85 -11.91
CA GLU A 145 -4.67 -10.19 -12.64
C GLU A 145 -3.31 -10.44 -11.96
N TYR A 146 -3.26 -10.34 -10.64
CA TYR A 146 -2.07 -10.68 -9.85
C TYR A 146 -1.67 -12.14 -10.01
N HIS A 147 -2.63 -13.07 -9.93
CA HIS A 147 -2.37 -14.51 -10.04
C HIS A 147 -1.96 -14.94 -11.47
N ASN A 148 -2.54 -14.30 -12.49
CA ASN A 148 -2.22 -14.59 -13.89
C ASN A 148 -0.98 -13.83 -14.40
N LYS A 149 -0.40 -12.94 -13.59
CA LYS A 149 0.81 -12.23 -13.95
C LYS A 149 1.95 -13.24 -14.18
N PRO A 150 2.65 -13.18 -15.33
CA PRO A 150 3.77 -14.07 -15.58
C PRO A 150 4.86 -13.92 -14.51
N GLN A 151 5.09 -14.98 -13.74
CA GLN A 151 6.14 -15.04 -12.71
C GLN A 151 7.46 -15.45 -13.37
N LYS A 152 8.14 -14.49 -13.98
CA LYS A 152 9.42 -14.72 -14.64
C LYS A 152 10.41 -13.63 -14.26
N PRO A 153 11.58 -13.96 -13.69
CA PRO A 153 12.55 -12.96 -13.31
C PRO A 153 13.00 -12.18 -14.54
N LYS A 154 13.30 -10.89 -14.33
CA LYS A 154 13.96 -10.07 -15.35
C LYS A 154 15.44 -10.48 -15.40
N LYS A 155 16.33 -9.51 -15.60
CA LYS A 155 17.76 -9.81 -15.54
C LYS A 155 18.18 -9.99 -14.08
N MET A 156 18.68 -11.18 -13.76
CA MET A 156 19.23 -11.49 -12.45
C MET A 156 20.74 -11.22 -12.40
N MET A 157 21.22 -10.94 -11.18
CA MET A 157 22.64 -10.94 -10.86
C MET A 157 23.21 -12.34 -11.10
N LYS A 158 24.48 -12.42 -11.50
CA LYS A 158 25.18 -13.70 -11.60
C LYS A 158 25.23 -14.38 -10.24
N ASP A 159 25.00 -15.69 -10.22
CA ASP A 159 24.91 -16.47 -8.99
C ASP A 159 26.14 -16.31 -8.09
N GLU A 160 27.35 -16.42 -8.63
CA GLU A 160 28.60 -16.20 -7.88
C GLU A 160 28.64 -14.83 -7.18
N THR A 161 28.17 -13.78 -7.86
CA THR A 161 28.13 -12.43 -7.29
C THR A 161 27.04 -12.29 -6.24
N PHE A 162 25.86 -12.84 -6.50
CA PHE A 162 24.75 -12.85 -5.53
C PHE A 162 25.20 -13.50 -4.22
N TRP A 163 25.73 -14.73 -4.29
CA TRP A 163 26.19 -15.46 -3.11
C TRP A 163 27.38 -14.80 -2.43
N SER A 164 28.26 -14.11 -3.17
CA SER A 164 29.35 -13.34 -2.55
C SER A 164 28.85 -12.17 -1.69
N ILE A 165 27.66 -11.62 -1.99
CA ILE A 165 27.03 -10.56 -1.19
C ILE A 165 26.34 -11.16 0.02
N ILE A 166 25.63 -12.28 -0.15
CA ILE A 166 25.00 -13.03 0.97
C ILE A 166 26.06 -13.51 1.96
N PHE A 167 27.25 -13.91 1.50
CA PHE A 167 28.35 -14.33 2.36
C PHE A 167 28.86 -13.21 3.30
N LEU A 168 28.51 -11.94 3.04
CA LEU A 168 28.91 -10.82 3.90
C LEU A 168 28.01 -10.66 5.13
N LEU A 169 26.92 -11.42 5.25
CA LEU A 169 26.05 -11.36 6.43
C LEU A 169 26.86 -11.70 7.70
N ASP A 170 26.82 -10.83 8.70
CA ASP A 170 27.62 -10.95 9.92
C ASP A 170 26.75 -11.36 11.11
N PHE A 171 26.55 -12.67 11.27
CA PHE A 171 25.76 -13.24 12.36
C PHE A 171 26.44 -13.14 13.75
N TYR A 172 27.64 -12.57 13.86
CA TYR A 172 28.26 -12.27 15.16
C TYR A 172 27.78 -10.93 15.74
N GLU A 173 27.11 -10.10 14.93
CA GLU A 173 26.59 -8.81 15.37
C GLU A 173 25.28 -8.94 16.16
N ASN A 174 25.09 -8.03 17.11
CA ASN A 174 23.85 -7.94 17.88
C ASN A 174 22.88 -6.97 17.21
N GLY A 175 21.84 -7.53 16.61
CA GLY A 175 20.74 -6.83 15.97
C GLY A 175 20.66 -7.17 14.49
N GLU A 176 19.46 -7.55 14.05
CA GLU A 176 19.13 -7.97 12.70
C GLU A 176 19.59 -6.99 11.60
N GLU A 177 19.41 -5.68 11.83
CA GLU A 177 19.89 -4.62 10.91
C GLU A 177 21.42 -4.62 10.75
N LYS A 178 22.17 -4.96 11.81
CA LYS A 178 23.64 -5.00 11.75
C LYS A 178 24.16 -6.22 11.03
N ILE A 179 23.42 -7.34 11.06
CA ILE A 179 23.79 -8.56 10.35
C ILE A 179 23.86 -8.30 8.84
N ILE A 180 22.90 -7.53 8.30
CA ILE A 180 22.84 -7.24 6.85
C ILE A 180 23.75 -6.08 6.40
N GLU A 181 24.19 -5.22 7.32
CA GLU A 181 24.89 -3.98 7.02
C GLU A 181 26.15 -4.14 6.14
N PRO A 182 26.98 -5.20 6.29
CA PRO A 182 28.11 -5.41 5.37
C PRO A 182 27.65 -5.70 3.93
N ALA A 183 26.58 -6.49 3.75
CA ALA A 183 26.00 -6.79 2.45
C ALA A 183 25.39 -5.54 1.81
N VAL A 184 24.63 -4.74 2.59
CA VAL A 184 24.08 -3.44 2.16
C VAL A 184 25.20 -2.51 1.69
N ASN A 185 26.28 -2.38 2.49
CA ASN A 185 27.43 -1.54 2.15
C ASN A 185 28.16 -1.97 0.89
N ALA A 186 28.30 -3.28 0.67
CA ALA A 186 28.89 -3.81 -0.55
C ALA A 186 28.01 -3.52 -1.77
N LEU A 187 26.71 -3.80 -1.67
CA LEU A 187 25.76 -3.63 -2.75
C LEU A 187 25.54 -2.15 -3.11
N ALA A 188 25.54 -1.24 -2.14
CA ALA A 188 25.39 0.21 -2.37
C ALA A 188 26.53 0.80 -3.24
N LYS A 189 27.73 0.21 -3.18
CA LYS A 189 28.87 0.59 -4.03
C LYS A 189 28.71 0.13 -5.48
N MET A 190 27.87 -0.87 -5.75
CA MET A 190 27.57 -1.37 -7.10
C MET A 190 26.52 -0.51 -7.83
N ARG A 191 26.43 -0.61 -9.17
CA ARG A 191 25.53 0.27 -9.95
C ARG A 191 24.07 0.01 -9.59
N VAL A 192 23.19 1.01 -9.80
CA VAL A 192 21.73 0.86 -9.59
C VAL A 192 21.17 -0.38 -10.30
N LYS A 193 21.64 -0.65 -11.52
CA LYS A 193 21.24 -1.87 -12.25
C LYS A 193 21.65 -3.15 -11.53
N ASP A 194 22.80 -3.16 -10.85
CA ASP A 194 23.32 -4.32 -10.14
C ASP A 194 22.48 -4.55 -8.86
N ILE A 195 22.02 -3.48 -8.20
CA ILE A 195 21.06 -3.55 -7.07
C ILE A 195 19.73 -4.17 -7.51
N LYS A 196 19.18 -3.73 -8.66
CA LYS A 196 17.96 -4.32 -9.23
C LYS A 196 18.16 -5.78 -9.63
N GLU A 197 19.32 -6.11 -10.21
CA GLU A 197 19.70 -7.47 -10.57
C GLU A 197 19.86 -8.37 -9.32
N PHE A 198 20.33 -7.83 -8.19
CA PHE A 198 20.36 -8.54 -6.90
C PHE A 198 18.95 -8.82 -6.41
N GLU A 199 18.07 -7.82 -6.43
CA GLU A 199 16.66 -7.98 -6.01
C GLU A 199 15.96 -9.05 -6.85
N GLU A 200 16.10 -9.03 -8.18
CA GLU A 200 15.56 -10.09 -9.05
C GLU A 200 16.08 -11.48 -8.68
N ALA A 201 17.37 -11.60 -8.32
CA ALA A 201 17.97 -12.88 -7.92
C ALA A 201 17.46 -13.36 -6.56
N LEU A 202 17.30 -12.45 -5.60
CA LEU A 202 16.74 -12.74 -4.29
C LEU A 202 15.28 -13.19 -4.41
N SER A 203 14.42 -12.40 -5.06
CA SER A 203 13.00 -12.70 -5.17
C SER A 203 12.77 -14.02 -5.91
N TYR A 204 13.54 -14.31 -6.96
CA TYR A 204 13.42 -15.58 -7.68
C TYR A 204 13.81 -16.79 -6.81
N LYS A 205 14.86 -16.69 -6.00
CA LYS A 205 15.26 -17.77 -5.10
C LYS A 205 14.22 -18.01 -4.01
N LEU A 206 13.63 -16.95 -3.44
CA LEU A 206 12.51 -17.07 -2.51
C LEU A 206 11.28 -17.70 -3.17
N TYR A 207 10.95 -17.27 -4.40
CA TYR A 207 9.87 -17.83 -5.21
C TYR A 207 10.04 -19.34 -5.47
N LEU A 208 11.27 -19.80 -5.71
CA LEU A 208 11.53 -21.23 -5.92
C LEU A 208 11.22 -22.08 -4.68
N LEU A 209 11.42 -21.53 -3.48
CA LEU A 209 11.08 -22.19 -2.21
C LEU A 209 9.60 -22.01 -1.83
N ASP A 210 8.84 -21.17 -2.53
CA ASP A 210 7.41 -20.95 -2.31
C ASP A 210 6.59 -22.15 -2.83
N THR A 211 6.64 -23.27 -2.14
CA THR A 211 5.83 -24.43 -2.50
C THR A 211 5.17 -25.01 -1.28
N LYS A 212 4.04 -25.67 -1.54
CA LYS A 212 3.27 -26.38 -0.52
C LYS A 212 4.09 -27.45 0.21
N GLU A 213 5.00 -28.13 -0.49
CA GLU A 213 5.87 -29.14 0.14
C GLU A 213 6.90 -28.53 1.06
N HIS A 214 7.51 -27.38 0.73
CA HIS A 214 8.39 -26.66 1.66
C HIS A 214 7.59 -26.13 2.86
N ALA A 215 6.40 -25.59 2.61
CA ALA A 215 5.53 -25.05 3.65
C ALA A 215 5.04 -26.11 4.66
N LYS A 216 4.92 -27.38 4.26
CA LYS A 216 4.61 -28.50 5.16
C LYS A 216 5.76 -28.89 6.10
N ASN A 217 6.95 -28.30 5.91
CA ASN A 217 8.18 -28.73 6.57
C ASN A 217 8.83 -27.60 7.41
N ILE A 218 8.05 -26.66 7.94
CA ILE A 218 8.55 -25.53 8.75
C ILE A 218 8.19 -25.65 10.24
N GLY A 219 8.14 -26.87 10.78
CA GLY A 219 7.95 -27.07 12.22
C GLY A 219 6.51 -26.85 12.68
N GLU A 220 6.34 -26.20 13.84
CA GLU A 220 5.04 -25.99 14.50
C GLU A 220 4.03 -25.28 13.60
N TYR A 221 4.49 -24.35 12.77
CA TYR A 221 3.67 -23.52 11.88
C TYR A 221 3.54 -24.10 10.47
N SER A 222 3.81 -25.40 10.30
CA SER A 222 3.73 -26.07 9.00
C SER A 222 2.32 -25.99 8.39
N TYR A 223 2.29 -25.80 7.07
CA TYR A 223 1.06 -25.77 6.31
C TYR A 223 0.30 -27.10 6.43
N ASN A 224 -0.97 -27.02 6.83
CA ASN A 224 -1.87 -28.16 6.93
C ASN A 224 -3.18 -27.86 6.18
N GLU A 225 -3.47 -28.65 5.14
CA GLU A 225 -4.64 -28.46 4.29
C GLU A 225 -5.98 -28.64 5.02
N ILE A 226 -6.01 -29.48 6.05
CA ILE A 226 -7.26 -29.86 6.73
C ILE A 226 -7.63 -28.80 7.76
N THR A 227 -6.65 -28.36 8.55
CA THR A 227 -6.94 -27.44 9.65
C THR A 227 -6.75 -26.00 9.24
N GLN A 228 -5.77 -25.68 8.38
CA GLN A 228 -5.25 -24.34 8.06
C GLN A 228 -4.96 -23.41 9.27
N LYS A 229 -5.25 -23.87 10.48
CA LYS A 229 -4.92 -23.22 11.73
C LYS A 229 -3.42 -23.31 11.88
N HIS A 230 -2.79 -22.15 12.12
CA HIS A 230 -1.37 -21.97 12.47
C HIS A 230 -0.38 -21.74 11.31
N PHE A 231 -0.80 -21.71 10.04
CA PHE A 231 0.11 -21.28 8.97
C PHE A 231 0.13 -19.75 8.84
N SER A 232 1.31 -19.14 8.95
CA SER A 232 1.53 -17.72 8.69
C SER A 232 2.31 -17.54 7.39
N ALA A 233 1.73 -16.80 6.44
CA ALA A 233 2.34 -16.51 5.15
C ALA A 233 3.66 -15.73 5.31
N ASP A 234 3.69 -14.76 6.22
CA ASP A 234 4.87 -13.94 6.52
C ASP A 234 5.97 -14.77 7.16
N LEU A 235 5.61 -15.61 8.15
CA LEU A 235 6.59 -16.47 8.81
C LEU A 235 7.24 -17.44 7.81
N PHE A 236 6.45 -18.03 6.90
CA PHE A 236 6.99 -18.90 5.87
C PHE A 236 7.95 -18.15 4.92
N LEU A 237 7.64 -16.90 4.54
CA LEU A 237 8.57 -16.05 3.79
C LEU A 237 9.87 -15.83 4.57
N TYR A 238 9.80 -15.51 5.87
CA TYR A 238 10.99 -15.24 6.67
C TYR A 238 11.85 -16.48 6.91
N ILE A 239 11.23 -17.67 6.98
CA ILE A 239 11.94 -18.96 7.00
C ILE A 239 12.62 -19.21 5.65
N ARG A 240 12.00 -18.87 4.51
CA ARG A 240 12.67 -18.94 3.20
C ARG A 240 13.85 -17.97 3.11
N CYS A 241 13.76 -16.79 3.75
CA CYS A 241 14.89 -15.87 3.87
C CYS A 241 16.04 -16.48 4.68
N SER A 242 15.77 -17.16 5.80
CA SER A 242 16.85 -17.80 6.58
C SER A 242 17.59 -18.87 5.76
N VAL A 243 16.87 -19.65 4.94
CA VAL A 243 17.48 -20.62 4.01
C VAL A 243 18.50 -19.96 3.07
N ILE A 244 18.16 -18.81 2.48
CA ILE A 244 19.08 -18.09 1.59
C ILE A 244 20.24 -17.50 2.40
N ALA A 245 19.97 -16.98 3.60
CA ALA A 245 20.98 -16.32 4.44
C ALA A 245 22.09 -17.27 4.92
N GLU A 246 21.77 -18.55 5.15
CA GLU A 246 22.75 -19.62 5.43
C GLU A 246 23.68 -19.89 4.22
N GLY A 247 23.26 -19.50 3.02
CA GLY A 247 24.09 -19.52 1.82
C GLY A 247 23.75 -20.63 0.83
N LYS A 248 24.58 -20.71 -0.21
CA LYS A 248 24.27 -21.46 -1.44
C LYS A 248 24.02 -22.95 -1.21
N GLU A 249 24.87 -23.62 -0.42
CA GLU A 249 24.77 -25.07 -0.23
C GLU A 249 23.50 -25.46 0.51
N TYR A 250 23.12 -24.70 1.54
CA TYR A 250 21.89 -24.95 2.30
C TYR A 250 20.65 -24.61 1.49
N PHE A 251 20.68 -23.54 0.69
CA PHE A 251 19.63 -23.22 -0.27
C PHE A 251 19.42 -24.36 -1.28
N ASP A 252 20.48 -24.83 -1.92
CA ASP A 252 20.39 -25.91 -2.91
C ASP A 252 19.88 -27.21 -2.26
N ASP A 253 20.29 -27.51 -1.03
CA ASP A 253 19.79 -28.66 -0.29
C ASP A 253 18.29 -28.55 -0.01
N CYS A 254 17.83 -27.46 0.62
CA CYS A 254 16.42 -27.24 0.92
C CYS A 254 15.55 -27.25 -0.33
N LEU A 255 16.01 -26.62 -1.42
CA LEU A 255 15.29 -26.55 -2.69
C LEU A 255 15.00 -27.94 -3.28
N ASN A 256 15.94 -28.87 -3.12
CA ASN A 256 15.79 -30.25 -3.60
C ASN A 256 15.14 -31.18 -2.57
N ASN A 257 15.18 -30.80 -1.29
CA ASN A 257 14.78 -31.60 -0.14
C ASN A 257 13.92 -30.77 0.83
N PRO A 258 12.60 -30.63 0.59
CA PRO A 258 11.72 -29.81 1.44
C PRO A 258 11.77 -30.16 2.94
N GLN A 259 12.06 -31.41 3.29
CA GLN A 259 12.23 -31.86 4.68
C GLN A 259 13.35 -31.15 5.44
N ASN A 260 14.35 -30.59 4.72
CA ASN A 260 15.50 -29.90 5.27
C ASN A 260 15.22 -28.42 5.58
N MET A 261 14.02 -27.92 5.25
CA MET A 261 13.56 -26.59 5.64
C MET A 261 13.73 -26.36 7.16
N PRO A 262 14.18 -25.17 7.57
CA PRO A 262 14.33 -24.82 8.98
C PRO A 262 12.96 -24.85 9.67
N LYS A 263 12.94 -25.36 10.90
CA LYS A 263 11.71 -25.52 11.68
C LYS A 263 11.34 -24.24 12.43
N ASP A 264 12.34 -23.58 13.02
CA ASP A 264 12.11 -22.45 13.94
C ASP A 264 13.05 -21.27 13.68
N ASN A 265 13.71 -21.21 12.51
CA ASN A 265 14.66 -20.14 12.17
C ASN A 265 14.15 -19.25 11.03
N SER A 266 14.03 -17.95 11.29
CA SER A 266 13.53 -16.94 10.36
C SER A 266 14.51 -15.77 10.23
N PHE A 267 14.58 -15.13 9.08
CA PHE A 267 15.46 -13.97 8.87
C PHE A 267 14.86 -12.95 7.89
N GLU A 268 13.82 -12.23 8.34
CA GLU A 268 13.18 -11.13 7.60
C GLU A 268 14.16 -10.08 7.03
N PRO A 269 15.25 -9.67 7.73
CA PRO A 269 16.11 -8.56 7.30
C PRO A 269 16.70 -8.70 5.90
N LEU A 270 16.80 -9.93 5.39
CA LEU A 270 17.29 -10.20 4.05
C LEU A 270 16.52 -9.42 2.97
N LEU A 271 15.21 -9.19 3.18
CA LEU A 271 14.34 -8.46 2.25
C LEU A 271 14.71 -6.98 2.10
N TYR A 272 15.43 -6.40 3.06
CA TYR A 272 15.76 -4.97 3.07
C TYR A 272 17.10 -4.65 2.39
N ILE A 273 17.90 -5.66 2.03
CA ILE A 273 19.26 -5.44 1.50
C ILE A 273 19.26 -4.53 0.27
N ALA A 274 18.39 -4.78 -0.71
CA ALA A 274 18.35 -4.02 -1.95
C ALA A 274 17.81 -2.59 -1.76
N SER A 275 16.73 -2.45 -0.99
CA SER A 275 16.08 -1.16 -0.75
C SER A 275 16.97 -0.22 0.07
N GLU A 276 17.66 -0.74 1.09
CA GLU A 276 18.64 0.03 1.86
C GLU A 276 19.85 0.40 1.03
N ALA A 277 20.39 -0.54 0.24
CA ALA A 277 21.54 -0.26 -0.62
C ALA A 277 21.21 0.79 -1.67
N TYR A 278 20.01 0.74 -2.26
CA TYR A 278 19.54 1.72 -3.23
C TYR A 278 19.35 3.10 -2.59
N THR A 279 18.71 3.16 -1.42
CA THR A 279 18.49 4.41 -0.68
C THR A 279 19.81 5.05 -0.32
N ARG A 280 20.77 4.27 0.20
CA ARG A 280 22.12 4.73 0.54
C ARG A 280 22.89 5.25 -0.66
N ARG A 281 22.74 4.59 -1.82
CA ARG A 281 23.41 4.99 -3.07
C ARG A 281 22.81 6.24 -3.71
N SER A 282 21.48 6.36 -3.70
CA SER A 282 20.77 7.33 -4.55
C SER A 282 20.09 8.45 -3.78
N GLY A 283 19.91 8.31 -2.46
CA GLY A 283 19.12 9.20 -1.62
C GLY A 283 17.61 9.15 -1.91
N LYS A 284 17.13 8.11 -2.60
CA LYS A 284 15.73 7.95 -3.01
C LYS A 284 15.18 6.60 -2.57
N GLU A 285 13.86 6.53 -2.43
CA GLU A 285 13.14 5.28 -2.18
C GLU A 285 13.27 4.31 -3.36
N PHE A 286 13.35 3.02 -3.03
CA PHE A 286 13.54 1.96 -4.02
C PHE A 286 12.21 1.47 -4.61
N GLU A 287 11.69 2.23 -5.57
CA GLU A 287 10.51 1.82 -6.34
C GLU A 287 10.90 0.84 -7.46
N TYR A 288 11.00 -0.45 -7.13
CA TYR A 288 11.31 -1.49 -8.11
C TYR A 288 10.45 -2.74 -7.89
N ILE A 289 9.69 -3.12 -8.91
CA ILE A 289 8.87 -4.34 -8.93
C ILE A 289 9.63 -5.41 -9.70
N THR A 290 9.87 -6.57 -9.10
CA THR A 290 10.55 -7.72 -9.73
C THR A 290 9.70 -8.48 -10.73
N GLY A 291 10.34 -9.37 -11.50
CA GLY A 291 9.64 -10.26 -12.40
C GLY A 291 8.95 -11.46 -11.72
N CYS A 292 9.45 -11.85 -10.54
CA CYS A 292 8.83 -12.84 -9.67
C CYS A 292 8.51 -12.21 -8.33
N ASP A 293 7.31 -12.46 -7.84
CA ASP A 293 6.89 -12.07 -6.50
C ASP A 293 7.40 -13.10 -5.49
N TYR A 294 8.06 -12.63 -4.43
CA TYR A 294 8.58 -13.51 -3.38
C TYR A 294 7.54 -13.84 -2.32
N GLU A 295 6.40 -13.12 -2.30
CA GLU A 295 5.34 -13.33 -1.33
C GLU A 295 4.81 -14.76 -1.38
N THR A 296 4.44 -15.27 -0.22
CA THR A 296 3.90 -16.64 -0.10
C THR A 296 2.64 -16.79 -0.97
N PHE A 297 2.50 -17.93 -1.64
CA PHE A 297 1.47 -18.26 -2.64
C PHE A 297 1.65 -17.64 -4.04
N SER A 298 2.74 -16.91 -4.28
CA SER A 298 3.02 -16.33 -5.59
C SER A 298 3.44 -17.37 -6.63
N ASN A 299 4.06 -18.47 -6.21
CA ASN A 299 4.36 -19.61 -7.08
C ASN A 299 3.15 -20.54 -7.18
N ALA A 300 2.13 -20.11 -7.92
CA ALA A 300 0.89 -20.87 -8.11
C ALA A 300 1.12 -22.34 -8.50
N ALA A 301 2.14 -22.63 -9.32
CA ALA A 301 2.49 -23.99 -9.70
C ALA A 301 3.01 -24.83 -8.52
N GLY A 302 3.79 -24.24 -7.62
CA GLY A 302 4.29 -24.89 -6.40
C GLY A 302 3.23 -25.15 -5.33
N TRP A 303 2.06 -24.51 -5.44
CA TRP A 303 0.94 -24.67 -4.50
C TRP A 303 -0.20 -25.53 -5.03
N ASN A 304 -0.33 -25.67 -6.35
CA ASN A 304 -1.34 -26.49 -7.02
C ASN A 304 -0.95 -27.98 -7.16
N SER A 305 0.21 -28.39 -6.63
CA SER A 305 0.70 -29.78 -6.62
C SER A 305 0.15 -30.62 -5.46
#